data_AF-A0A552R8P3-F1
#
_entry.id   AF-A0A552R8P3-F1
#
_cell.length_a   1.000
_cell.length_b   1.000
_cell.length_c   1.000
_cell.angle_alpha   90.00
_cell.angle_beta   90.00
_cell.angle_gamma   90.00
#
_symmetry.space_group_name_H-M   'P 1'
#
loop_
_entity.id
_entity.type
_entity.pdbx_description
1 polymer ?
#
loop_
_entity_poly.entity_id
_entity_poly.type
_entity_poly.pdbx_seq_one_letter_code
_entity_poly.pdbx_strand_id
1 'polypeptide(L)'
;MATGAVAVCVGTVLAFEVYGFAELAMDAPTPPDGPARALLVLPLLLCFGGPFAVLVTLLLTLPTVSAARWVSARTTGPDTWWWVPVVAVAAMSAVAAVVGAWWRPGAGASVLLWLTGAALLTGAALLARDAALRGRRLLRVLGYGALAAVAVAAIGGAAYATGAVTEYRPPKADAARLVGTWSDGHGGTLRLSADGTARAEGLRSDCTGVGTWSSEPDGPTAWDQLVLTEVTDCSFDWRISGTPEHPKLNHDYGEVDDPHWYTLTR
;
A
#
# COMPACT_ATOMS: atom_id res chain seq x y z
N MET A 1 -29.54 10.36 3.33
CA MET A 1 -28.24 10.56 4.03
C MET A 1 -27.50 9.25 4.26
N ALA A 2 -28.13 8.21 4.82
CA ALA A 2 -27.48 6.89 5.02
C ALA A 2 -26.89 6.25 3.74
N THR A 3 -27.46 6.52 2.56
CA THR A 3 -27.03 5.92 1.29
C THR A 3 -25.65 6.38 0.81
N GLY A 4 -25.25 7.63 1.08
CA GLY A 4 -23.94 8.17 0.68
C GLY A 4 -22.81 7.61 1.54
N ALA A 5 -23.06 7.47 2.84
CA ALA A 5 -22.14 6.82 3.78
C ALA A 5 -21.85 5.36 3.38
N VAL A 6 -22.89 4.62 2.98
CA VAL A 6 -22.76 3.24 2.51
C VAL A 6 -21.89 3.13 1.24
N ALA A 7 -22.08 4.03 0.28
CA ALA A 7 -21.34 3.98 -0.99
C ALA A 7 -19.82 4.20 -0.80
N VAL A 8 -19.44 5.12 0.09
CA VAL A 8 -18.00 5.32 0.39
C VAL A 8 -17.46 4.18 1.24
N CYS A 9 -18.21 3.62 2.19
CA CYS A 9 -17.77 2.43 2.93
C CYS A 9 -17.43 1.27 1.98
N VAL A 10 -18.29 1.01 0.99
CA VAL A 10 -18.04 0.01 -0.05
C VAL A 10 -16.79 0.36 -0.85
N GLY A 11 -16.63 1.63 -1.25
CA GLY A 11 -15.44 2.11 -1.97
C GLY A 11 -14.15 1.94 -1.18
N THR A 12 -14.17 2.20 0.13
CA THR A 12 -13.02 2.03 1.03
C THR A 12 -12.66 0.56 1.20
N VAL A 13 -13.65 -0.33 1.34
CA VAL A 13 -13.41 -1.78 1.41
C VAL A 13 -12.78 -2.28 0.12
N LEU A 14 -13.29 -1.84 -1.04
CA LEU A 14 -12.72 -2.18 -2.35
C LEU A 14 -11.29 -1.68 -2.52
N ALA A 15 -11.01 -0.43 -2.11
CA ALA A 15 -9.67 0.13 -2.17
C ALA A 15 -8.70 -0.64 -1.26
N PHE A 16 -9.16 -1.06 -0.08
CA PHE A 16 -8.38 -1.87 0.84
C PHE A 16 -8.10 -3.27 0.28
N GLU A 17 -9.08 -3.91 -0.37
CA GLU A 17 -8.88 -5.19 -1.05
C GLU A 17 -7.84 -5.06 -2.18
N VAL A 18 -7.97 -4.05 -3.04
CA VAL A 18 -7.02 -3.80 -4.14
C VAL A 18 -5.63 -3.51 -3.59
N TYR A 19 -5.53 -2.70 -2.53
CA TYR A 19 -4.26 -2.40 -1.88
C TYR A 19 -3.62 -3.67 -1.31
N GLY A 20 -4.38 -4.52 -0.63
CA GLY A 20 -3.87 -5.79 -0.10
C GLY A 20 -3.36 -6.72 -1.20
N PHE A 21 -4.06 -6.83 -2.33
CA PHE A 21 -3.57 -7.60 -3.48
C PHE A 21 -2.31 -6.99 -4.11
N ALA A 22 -2.22 -5.66 -4.17
CA ALA A 22 -1.03 -4.98 -4.68
C ALA A 22 0.17 -5.20 -3.76
N GLU A 23 -0.02 -5.12 -2.44
CA GLU A 23 1.01 -5.35 -1.43
C GLU A 23 1.61 -6.75 -1.51
N LEU A 24 0.77 -7.77 -1.73
CA LEU A 24 1.23 -9.16 -1.94
C LEU A 24 2.12 -9.34 -3.19
N ALA A 25 2.04 -8.41 -4.15
CA ALA A 25 2.80 -8.46 -5.40
C ALA A 25 4.03 -7.55 -5.39
N MET A 26 4.21 -6.70 -4.38
CA MET A 26 5.35 -5.79 -4.30
C MET A 26 6.57 -6.45 -3.64
N ASP A 27 7.76 -6.02 -4.07
CA ASP A 27 9.02 -6.39 -3.43
C ASP A 27 8.98 -6.03 -1.94
N ALA A 28 9.12 -7.03 -1.07
CA ALA A 28 9.21 -6.84 0.38
C ALA A 28 10.45 -7.56 0.95
N PRO A 29 11.13 -6.98 1.96
CA PRO A 29 12.24 -7.62 2.67
C PRO A 29 11.79 -8.62 3.75
N THR A 30 10.53 -8.56 4.17
CA THR A 30 9.92 -9.47 5.15
C THR A 30 8.70 -10.16 4.55
N PRO A 31 8.40 -11.40 4.98
CA PRO A 31 7.19 -12.07 4.52
C PRO A 31 5.98 -11.22 4.88
N PRO A 32 4.95 -11.16 4.01
CA PRO A 32 3.71 -10.51 4.36
C PRO A 32 3.16 -11.18 5.61
N ASP A 33 2.61 -10.38 6.52
CA ASP A 33 1.94 -10.93 7.68
C ASP A 33 0.83 -11.85 7.18
N GLY A 34 0.93 -13.14 7.52
CA GLY A 34 0.00 -14.14 7.03
C GLY A 34 -1.46 -13.76 7.31
N PRO A 35 -2.43 -14.43 6.66
CA PRO A 35 -3.85 -14.09 6.75
C PRO A 35 -4.37 -14.05 8.21
N ALA A 36 -3.68 -14.72 9.14
CA ALA A 36 -3.93 -14.64 10.57
C ALA A 36 -3.87 -13.21 11.15
N ARG A 37 -2.88 -12.38 10.77
CA ARG A 37 -2.80 -10.99 11.26
C ARG A 37 -3.92 -10.14 10.66
N ALA A 38 -4.20 -10.30 9.36
CA ALA A 38 -5.33 -9.62 8.72
C ALA A 38 -6.66 -9.99 9.40
N LEU A 39 -6.89 -11.29 9.67
CA LEU A 39 -8.07 -11.78 10.40
C LEU A 39 -8.15 -11.26 11.84
N LEU A 40 -7.01 -11.04 12.49
CA LEU A 40 -6.94 -10.49 13.85
C LEU A 40 -7.22 -8.99 13.90
N VAL A 41 -6.78 -8.25 12.88
CA VAL A 41 -6.97 -6.79 12.76
C VAL A 41 -8.36 -6.45 12.16
N LEU A 42 -8.98 -7.38 11.43
CA LEU A 42 -10.26 -7.18 10.77
C LEU A 42 -11.39 -6.74 11.73
N PRO A 43 -11.61 -7.33 12.91
CA PRO A 43 -12.64 -6.87 13.86
C PRO A 43 -12.37 -5.45 14.36
N LEU A 44 -11.09 -5.10 14.58
CA LEU A 44 -10.69 -3.76 15.00
C LEU A 44 -11.00 -2.74 13.90
N LEU A 45 -10.66 -3.06 12.65
CA LEU A 45 -10.98 -2.23 11.48
C LEU A 45 -12.50 -2.10 11.30
N LEU A 46 -13.28 -3.16 11.48
CA LEU A 46 -14.73 -3.11 11.37
C LEU A 46 -15.36 -2.29 12.49
N CYS A 47 -14.91 -2.45 13.74
CA CYS A 47 -15.48 -1.77 14.91
C CYS A 47 -15.05 -0.30 15.03
N PHE A 48 -13.82 0.04 14.66
CA PHE A 48 -13.28 1.39 14.82
C PHE A 48 -13.09 2.10 13.48
N GLY A 49 -12.47 1.43 12.50
CA GLY A 49 -12.25 1.98 11.17
C GLY A 49 -13.55 2.23 10.40
N GLY A 50 -14.51 1.31 10.48
CA GLY A 50 -15.82 1.43 9.82
C GLY A 50 -16.58 2.69 10.25
N PRO A 51 -16.85 2.91 11.55
CA PRO A 51 -17.52 4.11 12.03
C PRO A 51 -16.76 5.39 11.71
N PHE A 52 -15.43 5.40 11.83
CA PHE A 52 -14.62 6.58 11.45
C PHE A 52 -14.72 6.87 9.95
N ALA A 53 -14.65 5.85 9.10
CA ALA A 53 -14.81 6.01 7.65
C ALA A 53 -16.21 6.53 7.29
N VAL A 54 -17.26 6.03 7.95
CA VAL A 54 -18.63 6.57 7.83
C VAL A 54 -18.67 8.04 8.23
N LEU A 55 -18.04 8.41 9.34
CA LEU A 55 -18.09 9.75 9.90
C LEU A 55 -17.31 10.75 9.04
N VAL A 56 -16.10 10.40 8.58
CA VAL A 56 -15.31 11.17 7.61
C VAL A 56 -16.09 11.33 6.30
N THR A 57 -16.71 10.24 5.81
CA THR A 57 -17.56 10.30 4.62
C THR A 57 -18.68 11.29 4.80
N LEU A 58 -19.41 11.24 5.92
CA LEU A 58 -20.51 12.16 6.19
C LEU A 58 -20.01 13.60 6.27
N LEU A 59 -18.90 13.84 6.96
CA LEU A 59 -18.26 15.15 7.07
C LEU A 59 -17.81 15.72 5.73
N LEU A 60 -17.44 14.88 4.75
CA LEU A 60 -17.04 15.33 3.42
C LEU A 60 -18.24 15.46 2.46
N THR A 61 -19.14 14.49 2.47
CA THR A 61 -20.27 14.43 1.52
C THR A 61 -21.34 15.46 1.82
N LEU A 62 -21.66 15.70 3.10
CA LEU A 62 -22.68 16.67 3.49
C LEU A 62 -22.37 18.11 3.01
N PRO A 63 -21.18 18.68 3.27
CA PRO A 63 -20.84 20.00 2.77
C PRO A 63 -20.69 20.04 1.26
N THR A 64 -20.20 18.95 0.63
CA THR A 64 -20.11 18.86 -0.84
C THR A 64 -21.50 18.97 -1.48
N VAL A 65 -22.48 18.22 -0.96
CA VAL A 65 -23.86 18.24 -1.47
C VAL A 65 -24.55 19.56 -1.15
N SER A 66 -24.33 20.15 0.03
CA SER A 66 -24.91 21.44 0.39
C SER A 66 -24.33 22.58 -0.48
N ALA A 67 -23.02 22.58 -0.71
CA ALA A 67 -22.34 23.53 -1.60
C ALA A 67 -22.83 23.37 -3.03
N ALA A 68 -22.92 22.14 -3.55
CA ALA A 68 -23.44 21.89 -4.91
C ALA A 68 -24.89 22.39 -5.07
N ARG A 69 -25.76 22.18 -4.07
CA ARG A 69 -27.14 22.70 -4.08
C ARG A 69 -27.17 24.23 -4.03
N TRP A 70 -26.33 24.84 -3.20
CA TRP A 70 -26.23 26.30 -3.08
C TRP A 70 -25.73 26.95 -4.37
N VAL A 71 -24.70 26.39 -4.99
CA VAL A 71 -24.17 26.86 -6.29
C VAL A 71 -25.21 26.71 -7.40
N SER A 72 -25.90 25.55 -7.46
CA SER A 72 -26.96 25.31 -8.46
C SER A 72 -28.12 26.30 -8.29
N ALA A 73 -28.55 26.57 -7.05
CA ALA A 73 -29.62 27.50 -6.76
C ALA A 73 -29.30 28.95 -7.17
N ARG A 74 -28.02 29.34 -7.15
CA ARG A 74 -27.60 30.71 -7.50
C ARG A 74 -27.31 30.93 -8.98
N THR A 75 -26.89 29.91 -9.72
CA THR A 75 -26.31 30.11 -11.06
C THR A 75 -27.16 29.61 -12.21
N THR A 76 -27.91 28.52 -12.04
CA THR A 76 -28.47 27.80 -13.21
C THR A 76 -29.87 27.20 -13.01
N GLY A 77 -30.52 27.43 -11.86
CA GLY A 77 -31.83 26.84 -11.56
C GLY A 77 -31.75 25.43 -10.97
N PRO A 78 -32.89 24.81 -10.65
CA PRO A 78 -32.97 23.70 -9.70
C PRO A 78 -32.36 22.35 -10.11
N ASP A 79 -31.80 22.17 -11.33
CA ASP A 79 -31.50 20.81 -11.81
C ASP A 79 -30.18 20.56 -12.56
N THR A 80 -29.14 21.35 -12.33
CA THR A 80 -27.84 21.14 -12.96
C THR A 80 -26.98 20.10 -12.22
N TRP A 81 -27.03 18.85 -12.68
CA TRP A 81 -26.32 17.68 -12.15
C TRP A 81 -24.79 17.67 -12.32
N TRP A 82 -24.26 18.42 -13.28
CA TRP A 82 -22.83 18.46 -13.62
C TRP A 82 -21.95 19.18 -12.59
N TRP A 83 -22.52 19.95 -11.66
CA TRP A 83 -21.75 20.58 -10.57
C TRP A 83 -21.23 19.58 -9.54
N VAL A 84 -21.84 18.39 -9.43
CA VAL A 84 -21.45 17.37 -8.44
C VAL A 84 -19.99 16.91 -8.62
N PRO A 85 -19.54 16.46 -9.82
CA PRO A 85 -18.14 16.10 -10.03
C PRO A 85 -17.18 17.28 -9.84
N VAL A 86 -17.56 18.50 -10.23
CA VAL A 86 -16.69 19.70 -10.07
C VAL A 86 -16.41 19.98 -8.60
N VAL A 87 -17.44 19.96 -7.74
CA VAL A 87 -17.28 20.19 -6.30
C VAL A 87 -16.55 19.02 -5.64
N ALA A 88 -16.78 17.77 -6.09
CA ALA A 88 -16.07 16.60 -5.57
C ALA A 88 -14.56 16.66 -5.88
N VAL A 89 -14.19 17.04 -7.10
CA VAL A 89 -12.78 17.25 -7.49
C VAL A 89 -12.14 18.37 -6.66
N ALA A 90 -12.84 19.48 -6.45
CA ALA A 90 -12.34 20.57 -5.61
C ALA A 90 -12.11 20.14 -4.15
N ALA A 91 -13.06 19.41 -3.56
CA ALA A 91 -12.94 18.89 -2.19
C ALA A 91 -11.77 17.91 -2.06
N MET A 92 -11.59 17.00 -3.02
CA MET A 92 -10.47 16.05 -3.00
C MET A 92 -9.12 16.70 -3.28
N SER A 93 -9.10 17.80 -4.02
CA SER A 93 -7.88 18.60 -4.20
C SER A 93 -7.41 19.20 -2.87
N ALA A 94 -8.34 19.68 -2.03
CA ALA A 94 -8.01 20.15 -0.69
C ALA A 94 -7.51 19.03 0.22
N VAL A 95 -8.14 17.85 0.18
CA VAL A 95 -7.71 16.67 0.94
C VAL A 95 -6.31 16.22 0.51
N ALA A 96 -6.07 16.10 -0.79
CA ALA A 96 -4.77 15.73 -1.34
C ALA A 96 -3.68 16.75 -0.96
N ALA A 97 -3.99 18.05 -0.91
CA ALA A 97 -3.05 19.08 -0.46
C ALA A 97 -2.69 18.94 1.02
N VAL A 98 -3.67 18.65 1.90
CA VAL A 98 -3.43 18.43 3.33
C VAL A 98 -2.58 17.18 3.56
N VAL A 99 -2.95 16.06 2.91
CA VAL A 99 -2.17 14.81 2.98
C VAL A 99 -0.76 15.01 2.42
N GLY A 100 -0.64 15.71 1.30
CA GLY A 100 0.64 16.06 0.68
C GLY A 100 1.55 16.87 1.60
N ALA A 101 0.98 17.84 2.32
CA ALA A 101 1.73 18.70 3.24
C ALA A 101 2.26 17.93 4.47
N TRP A 102 1.51 16.97 4.97
CA TRP A 102 1.88 16.22 6.18
C TRP A 102 2.72 14.98 5.90
N TRP A 103 2.34 14.18 4.89
CA TRP A 103 2.92 12.85 4.66
C TRP A 103 3.93 12.83 3.51
N ARG A 104 3.96 13.89 2.69
CA ARG A 104 4.81 14.02 1.48
C ARG A 104 4.91 12.72 0.65
N PRO A 105 3.77 12.09 0.29
CA PRO A 105 3.80 10.91 -0.55
C PRO A 105 4.41 11.26 -1.91
N GLY A 106 5.07 10.28 -2.55
CA GLY A 106 5.61 10.46 -3.90
C GLY A 106 4.55 10.96 -4.89
N ALA A 107 4.98 11.68 -5.93
CA ALA A 107 4.07 12.33 -6.88
C ALA A 107 3.05 11.36 -7.51
N GLY A 108 3.49 10.14 -7.84
CA GLY A 108 2.61 9.09 -8.37
C GLY A 108 1.52 8.65 -7.39
N ALA A 109 1.88 8.42 -6.13
CA ALA A 109 0.93 8.05 -5.08
C ALA A 109 -0.08 9.18 -4.80
N SER A 110 0.38 10.43 -4.82
CA SER A 110 -0.47 11.62 -4.66
C SER A 110 -1.52 11.73 -5.75
N VAL A 111 -1.14 11.50 -7.02
CA VAL A 111 -2.05 11.54 -8.17
C VAL A 111 -3.07 10.41 -8.10
N LEU A 112 -2.64 9.19 -7.76
CA LEU A 112 -3.53 8.04 -7.62
C LEU A 112 -4.54 8.25 -6.49
N LEU A 113 -4.09 8.74 -5.33
CA LEU A 113 -4.96 9.07 -4.20
C LEU A 113 -6.00 10.14 -4.58
N TRP A 114 -5.57 11.17 -5.30
CA TRP A 114 -6.46 12.24 -5.75
C TRP A 114 -7.52 11.73 -6.74
N LEU A 115 -7.11 10.97 -7.76
CA LEU A 115 -8.02 10.43 -8.77
C LEU A 115 -9.02 9.43 -8.17
N THR A 116 -8.54 8.49 -7.35
CA THR A 116 -9.40 7.49 -6.71
C THR A 116 -10.37 8.14 -5.74
N GLY A 117 -9.91 9.06 -4.90
CA GLY A 117 -10.78 9.78 -3.98
C GLY A 117 -11.82 10.64 -4.71
N ALA A 118 -11.44 11.32 -5.81
CA ALA A 118 -12.38 12.12 -6.60
C ALA A 118 -13.45 11.25 -7.27
N ALA A 119 -13.08 10.09 -7.81
CA ALA A 119 -14.02 9.14 -8.40
C ALA A 119 -15.00 8.58 -7.36
N LEU A 120 -14.49 8.16 -6.19
CA LEU A 120 -15.31 7.65 -5.09
C LEU A 120 -16.28 8.70 -4.55
N LEU A 121 -15.80 9.92 -4.32
CA LEU A 121 -16.63 11.02 -3.81
C LEU A 121 -17.70 11.43 -4.81
N THR A 122 -17.36 11.47 -6.10
CA THR A 122 -18.33 11.74 -7.18
C THR A 122 -19.41 10.66 -7.23
N GLY A 123 -19.01 9.38 -7.23
CA GLY A 123 -19.95 8.25 -7.24
C GLY A 123 -20.90 8.28 -6.03
N ALA A 124 -20.36 8.50 -4.83
CA ALA A 124 -21.14 8.60 -3.61
C ALA A 124 -22.11 9.78 -3.62
N ALA A 125 -21.69 10.95 -4.11
CA ALA A 125 -22.53 12.13 -4.20
C ALA A 125 -23.68 11.96 -5.21
N LEU A 126 -23.42 11.31 -6.35
CA LEU A 126 -24.45 10.99 -7.35
C LEU A 126 -25.47 9.98 -6.80
N LEU A 127 -25.01 8.92 -6.13
CA LEU A 127 -25.88 7.93 -5.49
C LEU A 127 -26.71 8.55 -4.35
N ALA A 128 -26.12 9.45 -3.55
CA ALA A 128 -26.83 10.17 -2.50
C ALA A 128 -27.92 11.09 -3.07
N ARG A 129 -27.65 11.77 -4.19
CA ARG A 129 -28.63 12.59 -4.90
C ARG A 129 -29.78 11.75 -5.47
N ASP A 130 -29.48 10.66 -6.17
CA ASP A 130 -30.51 9.77 -6.73
C ASP A 130 -31.39 9.16 -5.63
N ALA A 131 -30.79 8.74 -4.51
CA ALA A 131 -31.51 8.22 -3.36
C ALA A 131 -32.40 9.27 -2.68
N ALA A 132 -31.98 10.53 -2.64
CA ALA A 132 -32.78 11.64 -2.11
C ALA A 132 -33.97 11.97 -3.03
N LEU A 133 -33.81 11.83 -4.35
CA LEU A 133 -34.85 12.13 -5.33
C LEU A 133 -35.88 11.01 -5.48
N ARG A 134 -35.48 9.73 -5.36
CA ARG A 134 -36.35 8.59 -5.71
C ARG A 134 -36.84 7.72 -4.55
N GLY A 135 -36.50 8.05 -3.29
CA GLY A 135 -37.09 7.45 -2.08
C GLY A 135 -36.99 5.92 -1.96
N ARG A 136 -36.14 5.43 -1.03
CA ARG A 136 -36.04 4.01 -0.58
C ARG A 136 -35.42 3.00 -1.56
N ARG A 137 -34.19 3.25 -2.04
CA ARG A 137 -33.32 2.22 -2.67
C ARG A 137 -32.04 1.91 -1.92
N LEU A 138 -32.01 2.09 -0.59
CA LEU A 138 -30.82 1.82 0.23
C LEU A 138 -30.33 0.37 0.09
N LEU A 139 -31.25 -0.59 0.10
CA LEU A 139 -30.96 -2.01 -0.15
C LEU A 139 -30.38 -2.28 -1.54
N ARG A 140 -30.75 -1.48 -2.55
CA ARG A 140 -30.26 -1.64 -3.91
C ARG A 140 -28.82 -1.12 -4.05
N VAL A 141 -28.50 -0.02 -3.37
CA VAL A 141 -27.13 0.50 -3.29
C VAL A 141 -26.23 -0.45 -2.48
N LEU A 142 -26.73 -0.98 -1.36
CA LEU A 142 -26.05 -2.07 -0.64
C LEU A 142 -25.83 -3.30 -1.53
N GLY A 143 -26.84 -3.68 -2.32
CA GLY A 143 -26.76 -4.79 -3.26
C GLY A 143 -25.71 -4.57 -4.36
N TYR A 144 -25.66 -3.40 -4.98
CA TYR A 144 -24.63 -3.08 -5.98
C TYR A 144 -23.24 -2.98 -5.37
N GLY A 145 -23.13 -2.45 -4.14
CA GLY A 145 -21.85 -2.40 -3.45
C GLY A 145 -21.33 -3.77 -3.06
N ALA A 146 -22.20 -4.63 -2.54
CA ALA A 146 -21.87 -6.04 -2.27
C ALA A 146 -21.51 -6.78 -3.57
N LEU A 147 -22.23 -6.54 -4.66
CA LEU A 147 -21.93 -7.14 -5.97
C LEU A 147 -20.58 -6.66 -6.51
N ALA A 148 -20.23 -5.38 -6.33
CA ALA A 148 -18.93 -4.84 -6.70
C ALA A 148 -17.80 -5.45 -5.86
N ALA A 149 -17.99 -5.60 -4.55
CA ALA A 149 -17.04 -6.29 -3.66
C ALA A 149 -16.83 -7.74 -4.09
N VAL A 150 -17.92 -8.49 -4.31
CA VAL A 150 -17.85 -9.86 -4.82
C VAL A 150 -17.15 -9.93 -6.18
N ALA A 151 -17.41 -8.97 -7.07
CA ALA A 151 -16.76 -8.93 -8.38
C ALA A 151 -15.26 -8.67 -8.27
N VAL A 152 -14.82 -7.74 -7.42
CA VAL A 152 -13.39 -7.46 -7.19
C VAL A 152 -12.71 -8.65 -6.52
N ALA A 153 -13.32 -9.23 -5.49
CA ALA A 153 -12.81 -10.44 -4.85
C ALA A 153 -12.73 -11.62 -5.84
N ALA A 154 -13.73 -11.78 -6.71
CA ALA A 154 -13.73 -12.83 -7.73
C ALA A 154 -12.67 -12.59 -8.82
N ILE A 155 -12.48 -11.34 -9.27
CA ILE A 155 -11.46 -10.98 -10.26
C ILE A 155 -10.05 -11.14 -9.64
N GLY A 156 -9.82 -10.63 -8.43
CA GLY A 156 -8.55 -10.77 -7.71
C GLY A 156 -8.24 -12.24 -7.41
N GLY A 157 -9.23 -12.99 -6.94
CA GLY A 157 -9.13 -14.43 -6.72
C GLY A 157 -8.88 -15.22 -8.01
N ALA A 158 -9.53 -14.86 -9.13
CA ALA A 158 -9.28 -15.48 -10.42
C ALA A 158 -7.88 -15.13 -10.96
N ALA A 159 -7.44 -13.88 -10.82
CA ALA A 159 -6.09 -13.45 -11.20
C ALA A 159 -5.02 -14.20 -10.40
N TYR A 160 -5.25 -14.43 -9.10
CA TYR A 160 -4.37 -15.24 -8.26
C TYR A 160 -4.40 -16.73 -8.64
N ALA A 161 -5.60 -17.30 -8.81
CA ALA A 161 -5.77 -18.72 -9.14
C ALA A 161 -5.22 -19.10 -10.52
N THR A 162 -5.24 -18.16 -11.47
CA THR A 162 -4.66 -18.33 -12.82
C THR A 162 -3.15 -18.05 -12.86
N GLY A 163 -2.57 -17.54 -11.77
CA GLY A 163 -1.17 -17.11 -11.72
C GLY A 163 -0.89 -15.83 -12.52
N ALA A 164 -1.93 -15.10 -12.94
CA ALA A 164 -1.77 -13.79 -13.56
C ALA A 164 -1.21 -12.75 -12.58
N VAL A 165 -1.50 -12.91 -11.28
CA VAL A 165 -0.81 -12.23 -10.18
C VAL A 165 -0.20 -13.30 -9.29
N THR A 166 1.12 -13.32 -9.22
CA THR A 166 1.85 -14.22 -8.32
C THR A 166 2.23 -13.47 -7.06
N GLU A 167 2.02 -14.11 -5.90
CA GLU A 167 2.61 -13.66 -4.64
C GLU A 167 4.12 -13.46 -4.81
N TYR A 168 4.61 -12.29 -4.44
CA TYR A 168 6.03 -12.02 -4.45
C TYR A 168 6.73 -13.02 -3.53
N ARG A 169 7.78 -13.66 -4.07
CA ARG A 169 8.68 -14.51 -3.30
C ARG A 169 10.11 -14.05 -3.57
N PRO A 170 10.92 -13.84 -2.53
CA PRO A 170 12.29 -13.43 -2.72
C PRO A 170 13.05 -14.48 -3.54
N PRO A 171 14.04 -14.06 -4.34
CA PRO A 171 14.81 -14.98 -5.15
C PRO A 171 15.58 -15.95 -4.24
N LYS A 172 15.60 -17.23 -4.62
CA LYS A 172 16.53 -18.19 -4.01
C LYS A 172 17.92 -17.91 -4.55
N ALA A 173 18.82 -17.50 -3.68
CA ALA A 173 20.18 -17.15 -4.06
C ALA A 173 21.15 -18.18 -3.49
N ASP A 174 21.81 -18.92 -4.37
CA ASP A 174 22.96 -19.73 -3.97
C ASP A 174 24.12 -18.79 -3.60
N ALA A 175 25.02 -19.25 -2.71
CA ALA A 175 26.21 -18.51 -2.32
C ALA A 175 27.00 -17.98 -3.54
N ALA A 176 27.10 -18.77 -4.62
CA ALA A 176 27.77 -18.36 -5.85
C ALA A 176 27.16 -17.12 -6.53
N ARG A 177 25.84 -16.91 -6.41
CA ARG A 177 25.14 -15.73 -6.98
C ARG A 177 25.31 -14.49 -6.10
N LEU A 178 25.52 -14.67 -4.80
CA LEU A 178 25.72 -13.59 -3.83
C LEU A 178 27.12 -12.94 -3.93
N VAL A 179 28.09 -13.66 -4.50
CA VAL A 179 29.44 -13.15 -4.77
C VAL A 179 29.39 -11.94 -5.71
N GLY A 180 30.00 -10.84 -5.28
CA GLY A 180 30.00 -9.58 -5.99
C GLY A 180 30.21 -8.38 -5.08
N THR A 181 30.11 -7.19 -5.68
CA THR A 181 30.10 -5.93 -4.95
C THR A 181 28.66 -5.44 -4.86
N TRP A 182 28.26 -5.08 -3.66
CA TRP A 182 26.97 -4.51 -3.32
C TRP A 182 27.19 -3.07 -2.87
N SER A 183 26.27 -2.17 -3.21
CA SER A 183 26.34 -0.75 -2.85
C SER A 183 25.01 -0.25 -2.30
N ASP A 184 25.08 0.64 -1.33
CA ASP A 184 23.94 1.38 -0.81
C ASP A 184 23.53 2.59 -1.66
N GLY A 185 24.27 2.89 -2.74
CA GLY A 185 24.06 4.06 -3.60
C GLY A 185 24.54 5.40 -3.00
N HIS A 186 25.07 5.40 -1.77
CA HIS A 186 25.50 6.57 -1.00
C HIS A 186 27.01 6.54 -0.68
N GLY A 187 27.75 5.57 -1.24
CA GLY A 187 29.20 5.43 -1.09
C GLY A 187 29.61 4.24 -0.23
N GLY A 188 28.68 3.60 0.46
CA GLY A 188 28.91 2.36 1.18
C GLY A 188 28.95 1.16 0.22
N THR A 189 29.94 0.29 0.40
CA THR A 189 30.04 -0.95 -0.38
C THR A 189 30.35 -2.17 0.47
N LEU A 190 29.77 -3.30 0.07
CA LEU A 190 30.02 -4.62 0.64
C LEU A 190 30.46 -5.55 -0.49
N ARG A 191 31.68 -6.07 -0.40
CA ARG A 191 32.21 -7.07 -1.34
C ARG A 191 32.20 -8.44 -0.69
N LEU A 192 31.43 -9.34 -1.29
CA LEU A 192 31.35 -10.75 -0.91
C LEU A 192 32.19 -11.58 -1.90
N SER A 193 33.23 -12.24 -1.40
CA SER A 193 34.15 -13.04 -2.20
C SER A 193 33.81 -14.54 -2.10
N ALA A 194 34.13 -15.30 -3.15
CA ALA A 194 33.79 -16.73 -3.25
C ALA A 194 34.51 -17.62 -2.21
N ASP A 195 35.57 -17.11 -1.58
CA ASP A 195 36.33 -17.75 -0.50
C ASP A 195 35.67 -17.56 0.88
N GLY A 196 34.51 -16.89 0.96
CA GLY A 196 33.85 -16.55 2.21
C GLY A 196 34.37 -15.25 2.85
N THR A 197 35.26 -14.51 2.19
CA THR A 197 35.76 -13.23 2.70
C THR A 197 34.77 -12.10 2.41
N ALA A 198 34.43 -11.31 3.43
CA ALA A 198 33.62 -10.10 3.33
C ALA A 198 34.49 -8.86 3.51
N ARG A 199 34.29 -7.84 2.69
CA ARG A 199 34.93 -6.53 2.85
C ARG A 199 33.89 -5.43 2.81
N ALA A 200 33.77 -4.71 3.90
CA ALA A 200 32.90 -3.54 4.00
C ALA A 200 33.73 -2.26 3.89
N GLU A 201 33.22 -1.27 3.18
CA GLU A 201 33.79 0.07 3.09
C GLU A 201 32.67 1.09 3.25
N GLY A 202 32.71 1.87 4.33
CA GLY A 202 31.75 2.96 4.56
C GLY A 202 30.29 2.52 4.59
N LEU A 203 30.00 1.29 5.02
CA LEU A 203 28.62 0.89 5.29
C LEU A 203 28.06 1.71 6.46
N ARG A 204 26.76 1.59 6.70
CA ARG A 204 26.08 2.21 7.84
C ARG A 204 26.92 2.12 9.14
N SER A 205 26.92 3.20 9.91
CA SER A 205 27.73 3.38 11.13
C SER A 205 29.25 3.39 10.88
N ASP A 206 29.66 3.90 9.71
CA ASP A 206 31.05 3.97 9.25
C ASP A 206 31.77 2.62 9.24
N CYS A 207 31.00 1.54 9.06
CA CYS A 207 31.51 0.19 9.13
C CYS A 207 32.48 -0.08 7.97
N THR A 208 33.74 -0.29 8.32
CA THR A 208 34.84 -0.50 7.37
C THR A 208 35.77 -1.57 7.92
N GLY A 209 36.00 -2.63 7.14
CA GLY A 209 36.84 -3.72 7.59
C GLY A 209 36.81 -4.92 6.66
N VAL A 210 37.52 -5.96 7.09
CA VAL A 210 37.52 -7.28 6.44
C VAL A 210 37.07 -8.30 7.47
N GLY A 211 36.30 -9.27 7.03
CA GLY A 211 35.88 -10.39 7.84
C GLY A 211 35.31 -11.50 6.97
N THR A 212 34.27 -12.16 7.44
CA THR A 212 33.71 -13.35 6.80
C THR A 212 32.24 -13.19 6.48
N TRP A 213 31.77 -13.93 5.49
CA TRP A 213 30.34 -14.09 5.25
C TRP A 213 29.97 -15.54 5.02
N SER A 214 28.73 -15.86 5.37
CA SER A 214 28.10 -17.13 5.06
C SER A 214 26.68 -16.88 4.55
N SER A 215 26.14 -17.84 3.83
CA SER A 215 24.73 -17.87 3.46
C SER A 215 24.07 -19.00 4.22
N GLU A 216 22.94 -18.70 4.87
CA GLU A 216 22.06 -19.69 5.49
C GLU A 216 20.86 -19.88 4.57
N PRO A 217 20.90 -20.86 3.64
CA PRO A 217 19.77 -21.17 2.78
C PRO A 217 18.71 -22.05 3.48
N ASP A 218 19.04 -22.61 4.65
CA ASP A 218 18.29 -23.68 5.31
C ASP A 218 17.13 -23.15 6.17
N GLY A 219 16.10 -22.66 5.49
CA GLY A 219 14.78 -22.49 6.08
C GLY A 219 13.67 -23.08 5.19
N PRO A 220 12.49 -23.37 5.76
CA PRO A 220 11.39 -23.97 5.01
C PRO A 220 10.88 -23.09 3.87
N THR A 221 11.17 -21.79 3.89
CA THR A 221 10.71 -20.83 2.88
C THR A 221 11.85 -19.96 2.33
N ALA A 222 11.64 -19.37 1.15
CA ALA A 222 12.61 -18.41 0.58
C ALA A 222 12.80 -17.16 1.45
N TRP A 223 11.88 -16.90 2.38
CA TRP A 223 11.92 -15.77 3.32
C TRP A 223 12.90 -15.96 4.47
N ASP A 224 13.31 -17.21 4.71
CA ASP A 224 14.20 -17.58 5.81
C ASP A 224 15.69 -17.51 5.41
N GLN A 225 15.98 -17.13 4.16
CA GLN A 225 17.35 -17.02 3.66
C GLN A 225 18.04 -15.80 4.25
N LEU A 226 19.19 -16.03 4.88
CA LEU A 226 20.03 -14.98 5.43
C LEU A 226 21.43 -15.01 4.81
N VAL A 227 22.03 -13.84 4.68
CA VAL A 227 23.46 -13.68 4.46
C VAL A 227 24.02 -13.06 5.72
N LEU A 228 24.83 -13.82 6.44
CA LEU A 228 25.47 -13.36 7.66
C LEU A 228 26.82 -12.77 7.29
N THR A 229 27.10 -11.55 7.71
CA THR A 229 28.41 -10.92 7.52
C THR A 229 28.98 -10.49 8.86
N GLU A 230 30.14 -11.03 9.19
CA GLU A 230 30.90 -10.66 10.37
C GLU A 230 32.14 -9.89 9.91
N VAL A 231 32.12 -8.56 10.06
CA VAL A 231 33.23 -7.66 9.75
C VAL A 231 33.77 -7.11 11.07
N THR A 232 35.05 -6.73 11.11
CA THR A 232 35.63 -6.11 12.32
C THR A 232 34.73 -4.98 12.82
N ASP A 233 34.27 -5.09 14.07
CA ASP A 233 33.37 -4.14 14.76
C ASP A 233 31.94 -4.03 14.22
N CYS A 234 31.51 -4.87 13.27
CA CYS A 234 30.13 -4.89 12.76
C CYS A 234 29.66 -6.30 12.38
N SER A 235 28.43 -6.64 12.77
CA SER A 235 27.76 -7.83 12.26
C SER A 235 26.41 -7.44 11.65
N PHE A 236 26.10 -8.01 10.48
CA PHE A 236 24.85 -7.77 9.79
C PHE A 236 24.24 -9.08 9.30
N ASP A 237 22.93 -9.20 9.57
CA ASP A 237 22.09 -10.27 9.03
C ASP A 237 21.30 -9.68 7.87
N TRP A 238 21.67 -10.03 6.65
CA TRP A 238 21.02 -9.52 5.44
C TRP A 238 19.93 -10.46 4.96
N ARG A 239 18.75 -9.90 4.73
CA ARG A 239 17.64 -10.58 4.05
C ARG A 239 17.69 -10.31 2.56
N ILE A 240 17.45 -11.34 1.76
CA ILE A 240 17.43 -11.24 0.30
C ILE A 240 16.03 -10.82 -0.16
N SER A 241 15.96 -9.77 -0.99
CA SER A 241 14.73 -9.34 -1.69
C SER A 241 15.02 -8.93 -3.13
N GLY A 242 14.05 -8.33 -3.82
CA GLY A 242 14.14 -7.94 -5.22
C GLY A 242 13.78 -9.06 -6.19
N THR A 243 14.29 -8.98 -7.41
CA THR A 243 14.03 -9.97 -8.45
C THR A 243 15.26 -10.87 -8.67
N PRO A 244 15.12 -12.03 -9.34
CA PRO A 244 16.27 -12.86 -9.71
C PRO A 244 17.35 -12.09 -10.49
N GLU A 245 16.94 -11.11 -11.31
CA GLU A 245 17.83 -10.27 -12.12
C GLU A 245 18.41 -9.09 -11.33
N HIS A 246 17.65 -8.55 -10.38
CA HIS A 246 18.03 -7.42 -9.54
C HIS A 246 17.82 -7.74 -8.05
N PRO A 247 18.66 -8.61 -7.47
CA PRO A 247 18.58 -8.95 -6.07
C PRO A 247 19.01 -7.77 -5.20
N LYS A 248 18.48 -7.73 -3.97
CA LYS A 248 18.75 -6.72 -2.96
C LYS A 248 19.09 -7.40 -1.64
N LEU A 249 20.02 -6.83 -0.88
CA LEU A 249 20.33 -7.23 0.49
C LEU A 249 19.77 -6.18 1.44
N ASN A 250 18.97 -6.58 2.42
CA ASN A 250 18.28 -5.66 3.31
C ASN A 250 18.61 -6.01 4.74
N HIS A 251 19.08 -5.03 5.50
CA HIS A 251 19.30 -5.15 6.93
C HIS A 251 18.32 -4.24 7.67
N ASP A 252 17.60 -4.81 8.64
CA ASP A 252 16.70 -4.05 9.49
C ASP A 252 17.51 -3.28 10.54
N TYR A 253 17.24 -1.99 10.68
CA TYR A 253 17.83 -1.12 11.69
C TYR A 253 16.76 -0.33 12.47
N GLY A 254 15.51 -0.78 12.50
CA GLY A 254 14.43 -0.09 13.21
C GLY A 254 14.15 -0.65 14.60
N GLU A 255 13.23 0.01 15.30
CA GLU A 255 12.49 -0.63 16.39
C GLU A 255 11.43 -1.55 15.80
N VAL A 256 10.95 -2.53 16.57
CA VAL A 256 9.94 -3.50 16.11
C VAL A 256 8.67 -2.82 15.55
N ASP A 257 8.33 -1.63 16.09
CA ASP A 257 7.14 -0.87 15.71
C ASP A 257 7.41 0.20 14.61
N ASP A 258 8.67 0.45 14.25
CA ASP A 258 9.08 1.34 13.16
C ASP A 258 10.31 0.77 12.43
N PRO A 259 10.12 -0.33 11.66
CA PRO A 259 11.21 -0.99 10.97
C PRO A 259 11.78 -0.07 9.88
N HIS A 260 13.09 -0.02 9.80
CA HIS A 260 13.79 0.74 8.77
C HIS A 260 14.80 -0.16 8.05
N TRP A 261 14.88 -0.04 6.74
CA TRP A 261 15.64 -0.96 5.91
C TRP A 261 16.87 -0.31 5.32
N TYR A 262 18.05 -0.85 5.62
CA TYR A 262 19.29 -0.50 4.96
C TYR A 262 19.49 -1.46 3.80
N THR A 263 19.41 -0.93 2.58
CA THR A 263 19.35 -1.74 1.35
C THR A 263 20.64 -1.61 0.55
N LEU A 264 21.22 -2.74 0.17
CA LEU A 264 22.29 -2.84 -0.80
C LEU A 264 21.80 -3.44 -2.10
N THR A 265 22.32 -2.93 -3.21
CA THR A 265 22.01 -3.34 -4.58
C THR A 265 23.29 -3.66 -5.34
N ARG A 266 23.19 -4.44 -6.41
CA ARG A 266 24.33 -4.84 -7.24
C ARG A 266 24.39 -4.05 -8.54
#